data_AF-A0A2N0X0V7-F1
#
_entry.id   AF-A0A2N0X0V7-F1
#
_cell.length_a   1.000
_cell.length_b   1.000
_cell.length_c   1.000
_cell.angle_alpha   90.00
_cell.angle_beta   90.00
_cell.angle_gamma   90.00
#
_symmetry.space_group_name_H-M   'P 1'
#
loop_
_entity.id
_entity.type
_entity.pdbx_description
1 polymer ?
#
loop_
_entity_poly.entity_id
_entity_poly.type
_entity_poly.pdbx_seq_one_letter_code
_entity_poly.pdbx_strand_id
1 'polypeptide(L)'
;MIQLSGENWYGNLLFDTQSKARGRVHGYSWYLQSKNNSLIIEISEDPSIPPEELPLVGYGCGGWLFECEQISLANNKIDFVNYINEKLSFVFEQFSQNKLKYLAPVSCPCSE
;
A
#
# COMPACT_ATOMS: atom_id res chain seq x y z
N MET A 1 1.15 7.73 15.64
CA MET A 1 1.48 7.82 14.20
C MET A 1 2.99 7.87 14.07
N ILE A 2 3.58 7.16 13.10
CA ILE A 2 5.02 7.19 12.82
C ILE A 2 5.18 7.61 11.36
N GLN A 3 6.01 8.61 11.11
CA GLN A 3 6.29 9.07 9.76
C GLN A 3 7.20 8.07 9.05
N LEU A 4 6.89 7.76 7.80
CA LEU A 4 7.67 6.93 6.89
C LEU A 4 8.02 7.78 5.67
N SER A 5 9.22 7.59 5.13
CA SER A 5 9.65 8.32 3.94
C SER A 5 10.84 7.65 3.29
N GLY A 6 10.94 7.80 1.97
CA GLY A 6 12.11 7.46 1.19
C GLY A 6 12.16 8.31 -0.07
N GLU A 7 12.86 7.83 -1.09
CA GLU A 7 13.01 8.59 -2.33
C GLU A 7 11.67 8.69 -3.08
N ASN A 8 11.17 9.90 -3.28
CA ASN A 8 9.91 10.19 -3.98
C ASN A 8 8.64 9.58 -3.33
N TRP A 9 8.71 9.17 -2.07
CA TRP A 9 7.54 8.69 -1.35
C TRP A 9 7.56 9.10 0.13
N TYR A 10 6.37 9.26 0.69
CA TYR A 10 6.16 9.52 2.11
C TYR A 10 4.86 8.88 2.55
N GLY A 11 4.70 8.71 3.86
CA GLY A 11 3.44 8.30 4.45
C GLY A 11 3.51 8.22 5.96
N ASN A 12 2.43 7.68 6.53
CA ASN A 12 2.28 7.56 7.97
C ASN A 12 1.81 6.16 8.32
N LEU A 13 2.53 5.53 9.25
CA LEU A 13 2.12 4.28 9.89
C LEU A 13 1.21 4.59 11.09
N LEU A 14 0.02 4.00 11.04
CA LEU A 14 -0.98 3.99 12.08
C LEU A 14 -0.79 2.69 12.88
N PHE A 15 -0.33 2.85 14.12
CA PHE A 15 -0.21 1.75 15.07
C PHE A 15 -1.57 1.56 15.75
N ASP A 16 -2.44 0.75 15.16
CA ASP A 16 -3.65 0.21 15.79
C ASP A 16 -3.61 -1.34 15.80
N THR A 17 -4.69 -2.02 16.17
CA THR A 17 -4.76 -3.51 16.20
C THR A 17 -4.51 -4.16 14.83
N GLN A 18 -4.58 -3.38 13.75
CA GLN A 18 -4.19 -3.73 12.39
C GLN A 18 -3.14 -2.71 11.93
N SER A 19 -1.91 -3.12 11.72
CA SER A 19 -0.90 -2.17 11.24
C SER A 19 -1.25 -1.69 9.82
N LYS A 20 -1.58 -0.40 9.70
CA LYS A 20 -1.95 0.26 8.45
C LYS A 20 -1.02 1.41 8.17
N ALA A 21 -0.63 1.61 6.92
CA ALA A 21 0.09 2.81 6.52
C ALA A 21 -0.49 3.38 5.23
N ARG A 22 -0.35 4.68 5.04
CA ARG A 22 -0.81 5.36 3.83
C ARG A 22 0.02 6.58 3.52
N GLY A 23 0.06 6.98 2.25
CA GLY A 23 0.80 8.16 1.83
C GLY A 23 0.83 8.34 0.33
N ARG A 24 1.88 8.97 -0.20
CA ARG A 24 2.08 9.14 -1.64
C ARG A 24 3.44 8.62 -2.12
N VAL A 25 3.48 8.14 -3.36
CA VAL A 25 4.67 7.72 -4.12
C VAL A 25 4.55 8.26 -5.53
N HIS A 26 5.53 9.03 -6.00
CA HIS A 26 5.49 9.67 -7.33
C HIS A 26 4.16 10.43 -7.62
N GLY A 27 3.53 10.99 -6.58
CA GLY A 27 2.24 11.67 -6.69
C GLY A 27 1.01 10.77 -6.58
N TYR A 28 1.14 9.45 -6.68
CA TYR A 28 0.04 8.49 -6.52
C TYR A 28 -0.19 8.14 -5.05
N SER A 29 -1.44 7.97 -4.65
CA SER A 29 -1.79 7.55 -3.30
C SER A 29 -1.55 6.04 -3.12
N TRP A 30 -0.98 5.66 -1.99
CA TRP A 30 -0.75 4.28 -1.63
C TRP A 30 -1.30 3.95 -0.24
N TYR A 31 -1.63 2.68 -0.06
CA TYR A 31 -2.11 2.13 1.20
C TYR A 31 -1.47 0.77 1.47
N LEU A 32 -1.17 0.53 2.73
CA LEU A 32 -0.61 -0.71 3.25
C LEU A 32 -1.51 -1.22 4.36
N GLN A 33 -1.79 -2.52 4.35
CA GLN A 33 -2.45 -3.22 5.44
C GLN A 33 -1.75 -4.53 5.75
N SER A 34 -1.49 -4.75 7.03
CA SER A 34 -1.14 -6.06 7.57
C SER A 34 -2.39 -6.77 8.09
N LYS A 35 -2.64 -8.00 7.65
CA LYS A 35 -3.75 -8.85 8.14
C LYS A 35 -3.33 -10.31 8.18
N ASN A 36 -3.50 -11.00 9.31
CA ASN A 36 -3.38 -12.46 9.45
C ASN A 36 -2.17 -13.08 8.70
N ASN A 37 -0.97 -12.52 8.92
CA ASN A 37 0.29 -12.91 8.23
C ASN A 37 0.39 -12.57 6.74
N SER A 38 -0.45 -11.67 6.23
CA SER A 38 -0.30 -11.10 4.89
C SER A 38 -0.03 -9.60 4.99
N LEU A 39 0.79 -9.10 4.06
CA LEU A 39 1.02 -7.68 3.83
C LEU A 39 0.50 -7.35 2.43
N ILE A 40 -0.46 -6.44 2.38
CA ILE A 40 -1.01 -5.92 1.13
C ILE A 40 -0.57 -4.48 1.00
N ILE A 41 -0.05 -4.12 -0.18
CA ILE A 41 0.27 -2.75 -0.56
C ILE A 41 -0.42 -2.47 -1.89
N GLU A 42 -1.20 -1.41 -1.93
CA GLU A 42 -1.85 -0.94 -3.16
C GLU A 42 -1.45 0.50 -3.49
N ILE A 43 -1.42 0.79 -4.79
CA ILE A 43 -1.15 2.11 -5.34
C ILE A 43 -2.27 2.44 -6.31
N SER A 44 -3.01 3.52 -6.04
CA SER A 44 -4.09 4.00 -6.90
C SER A 44 -3.55 4.57 -8.20
N GLU A 45 -4.17 4.23 -9.33
CA GLU A 45 -3.89 4.88 -10.62
C GLU A 45 -4.40 6.32 -10.68
N ASP A 46 -5.50 6.64 -9.96
CA ASP A 46 -6.01 7.99 -9.88
C ASP A 46 -5.22 8.81 -8.82
N PRO A 47 -4.45 9.84 -9.22
CA PRO A 47 -3.68 10.66 -8.30
C PRO A 47 -4.54 11.65 -7.49
N SER A 48 -5.79 11.87 -7.89
CA SER A 48 -6.74 12.75 -7.20
C SER A 48 -7.30 12.12 -5.93
N ILE A 49 -7.38 10.78 -5.86
CA ILE A 49 -7.81 10.04 -4.69
C ILE A 49 -6.85 10.33 -3.53
N PRO A 50 -7.33 10.85 -2.38
CA PRO A 50 -6.49 11.07 -1.22
C PRO A 50 -6.15 9.73 -0.53
N PRO A 51 -4.98 9.60 0.11
CA PRO A 51 -4.59 8.36 0.80
C PRO A 51 -5.62 7.89 1.84
N GLU A 52 -6.40 8.81 2.40
CA GLU A 52 -7.48 8.57 3.36
C GLU A 52 -8.61 7.69 2.83
N GLU A 53 -8.84 7.71 1.52
CA GLU A 53 -9.95 6.99 0.88
C GLU A 53 -9.58 5.56 0.48
N LEU A 54 -8.29 5.20 0.53
CA LEU A 54 -7.82 3.83 0.28
C LEU A 54 -8.13 2.89 1.46
N PRO A 55 -8.37 1.58 1.21
CA PRO A 55 -8.15 0.86 -0.05
C PRO A 55 -9.32 0.91 -1.05
N LEU A 56 -9.01 1.02 -2.35
CA LEU A 56 -9.99 1.08 -3.46
C LEU A 56 -9.59 0.32 -4.73
N VAL A 57 -8.33 -0.16 -4.82
CA VAL A 57 -7.83 -0.82 -6.05
C VAL A 57 -8.64 -2.09 -6.34
N GLY A 58 -9.18 -2.21 -7.55
CA GLY A 58 -9.99 -3.34 -8.01
C GLY A 58 -11.49 -3.26 -7.68
N TYR A 59 -11.95 -2.31 -6.86
CA TYR A 59 -13.38 -2.13 -6.55
C TYR A 59 -13.91 -0.72 -6.87
N GLY A 60 -13.07 0.31 -6.78
CA GLY A 60 -13.43 1.70 -7.07
C GLY A 60 -12.43 2.43 -7.97
N CYS A 61 -11.20 1.92 -8.09
CA CYS A 61 -10.18 2.47 -8.98
C CYS A 61 -9.29 1.37 -9.56
N GLY A 62 -8.67 1.65 -10.71
CA GLY A 62 -7.53 0.87 -11.20
C GLY A 62 -6.30 1.12 -10.35
N GLY A 63 -5.31 0.24 -10.45
CA GLY A 63 -4.07 0.46 -9.73
C GLY A 63 -3.17 -0.76 -9.69
N TRP A 64 -2.14 -0.67 -8.86
CA TRP A 64 -1.15 -1.72 -8.70
C TRP A 64 -1.28 -2.36 -7.33
N LEU A 65 -1.11 -3.67 -7.28
CA LEU A 65 -1.20 -4.47 -6.06
C LEU A 65 0.08 -5.28 -5.86
N PHE A 66 0.58 -5.25 -4.63
CA PHE A 66 1.58 -6.16 -4.12
C PHE A 66 1.01 -6.90 -2.91
N GLU A 67 1.18 -8.22 -2.89
CA GLU A 67 0.75 -9.08 -1.80
C GLU A 67 1.92 -9.99 -1.39
N CYS A 68 2.21 -10.02 -0.09
CA CYS A 68 3.18 -10.92 0.50
C CYS A 68 2.49 -11.72 1.59
N GLU A 69 2.39 -13.04 1.41
CA GLU A 69 1.90 -13.95 2.43
C GLU A 69 3.02 -14.35 3.41
N GLN A 70 2.64 -15.01 4.50
CA GLN A 70 3.53 -15.61 5.50
C GLN A 70 4.52 -14.63 6.13
N ILE A 71 4.12 -13.38 6.34
CA ILE A 71 4.96 -12.41 7.03
C ILE A 71 5.10 -12.80 8.50
N SER A 72 6.34 -12.84 8.99
CA SER A 72 6.61 -12.85 10.42
C SER A 72 6.67 -11.40 10.88
N LEU A 73 5.61 -10.95 11.54
CA LEU A 73 5.61 -9.62 12.14
C LEU A 73 6.62 -9.61 13.28
N ALA A 74 7.53 -8.63 13.26
CA ALA A 74 8.56 -8.52 14.28
C ALA A 74 7.95 -8.33 15.67
N ASN A 75 8.62 -8.91 16.67
CA ASN A 75 8.14 -8.91 18.06
C ASN A 75 8.30 -7.55 18.77
N ASN A 76 8.93 -6.57 18.12
CA ASN A 76 9.04 -5.22 18.65
C ASN A 76 8.77 -4.16 17.57
N LYS A 77 8.46 -2.97 18.05
CA LYS A 77 8.04 -1.82 17.25
C LYS A 77 9.12 -1.34 16.27
N ILE A 78 10.39 -1.35 16.66
CA ILE A 78 11.49 -0.83 15.83
C ILE A 78 11.69 -1.73 14.63
N ASP A 79 11.81 -3.03 14.87
CA ASP A 79 11.99 -4.03 13.82
C ASP A 79 10.78 -4.07 12.87
N PHE A 80 9.57 -3.88 13.41
CA PHE A 80 8.37 -3.79 12.59
C PHE A 80 8.40 -2.56 11.67
N VAL A 81 8.77 -1.38 12.19
CA VAL A 81 8.90 -0.16 11.38
C VAL A 81 9.95 -0.34 10.29
N ASN A 82 11.11 -0.92 10.63
CA ASN A 82 12.18 -1.20 9.66
C ASN A 82 11.69 -2.16 8.56
N TYR A 83 11.02 -3.25 8.95
CA TYR A 83 10.44 -4.21 8.00
C TYR A 83 9.45 -3.54 7.04
N ILE A 84 8.54 -2.71 7.55
CA ILE A 84 7.57 -1.98 6.72
C ILE A 84 8.28 -1.02 5.77
N ASN A 85 9.30 -0.30 6.25
CA ASN A 85 10.05 0.64 5.43
C ASN A 85 10.82 -0.06 4.29
N GLU A 86 11.44 -1.22 4.57
CA GLU A 86 12.08 -2.05 3.55
C GLU A 86 11.08 -2.55 2.52
N LYS A 87 9.92 -3.05 2.96
CA LYS A 87 8.88 -3.55 2.04
C LYS A 87 8.29 -2.45 1.16
N LEU A 88 8.02 -1.27 1.72
CA LEU A 88 7.56 -0.12 0.93
C LEU A 88 8.61 0.30 -0.10
N SER A 89 9.88 0.41 0.30
CA SER A 89 10.97 0.77 -0.62
C SER A 89 11.08 -0.22 -1.78
N PHE A 90 11.03 -1.53 -1.49
CA PHE A 90 11.03 -2.56 -2.52
C PHE A 90 9.82 -2.44 -3.47
N VAL A 91 8.61 -2.31 -2.94
CA VAL A 91 7.39 -2.22 -3.76
C VAL A 91 7.39 -0.96 -4.63
N PHE A 92 7.84 0.17 -4.10
CA PHE A 92 7.90 1.43 -4.86
C PHE A 92 9.00 1.42 -5.93
N GLU A 93 10.09 0.69 -5.71
CA GLU A 93 11.05 0.41 -6.78
C GLU A 93 10.43 -0.48 -7.88
N GLN A 94 9.67 -1.52 -7.51
CA GLN A 94 8.96 -2.32 -8.51
C GLN A 94 7.89 -1.50 -9.26
N PHE A 95 7.23 -0.56 -8.58
CA PHE A 95 6.27 0.35 -9.18
C PHE A 95 6.92 1.25 -10.23
N SER A 96 8.03 1.91 -9.89
CA SER A 96 8.75 2.79 -10.82
C SER A 96 9.31 2.05 -12.03
N GLN A 97 9.59 0.74 -11.89
CA GLN A 97 10.04 -0.14 -12.96
C GLN A 97 8.88 -0.80 -13.74
N ASN A 98 7.61 -0.46 -13.46
CA ASN A 98 6.42 -1.07 -14.06
C ASN A 98 6.35 -2.60 -13.89
N LYS A 99 6.81 -3.13 -12.75
CA LYS A 99 6.86 -4.58 -12.46
C LYS A 99 5.74 -5.07 -11.55
N LEU A 100 4.94 -4.16 -10.98
CA LEU A 100 3.80 -4.54 -10.14
C LEU A 100 2.63 -5.03 -10.98
N LYS A 101 1.86 -5.96 -10.40
CA LYS A 101 0.61 -6.44 -10.99
C LYS A 101 -0.40 -5.30 -11.03
N TYR A 102 -0.85 -4.93 -12.23
CA TYR A 102 -1.96 -4.00 -12.40
C TYR A 102 -3.31 -4.73 -12.27
N LEU A 103 -4.26 -4.08 -11.61
CA LEU A 103 -5.65 -4.49 -11.51
C LEU A 103 -6.52 -3.37 -12.10
N ALA A 104 -7.27 -3.70 -13.14
CA ALA A 104 -8.26 -2.79 -13.71
C ALA A 104 -9.41 -2.56 -12.72
N PRO A 105 -10.07 -1.39 -12.74
CA PRO A 105 -11.27 -1.17 -11.95
C PRO A 105 -12.36 -2.15 -12.41
N VAL A 106 -12.98 -2.84 -11.46
CA VAL A 106 -14.17 -3.63 -11.78
C VAL A 106 -15.35 -2.67 -11.87
N SER A 107 -15.77 -2.33 -13.09
CA SER A 107 -17.10 -1.79 -13.31
C SER A 107 -18.08 -2.93 -13.09
N CYS A 108 -18.78 -2.96 -11.94
CA CYS A 108 -19.89 -3.90 -11.76
C CYS A 108 -20.88 -3.71 -12.94
N PRO A 109 -21.12 -4.71 -13.80
CA PRO A 109 -22.15 -4.62 -14.84
C PRO A 109 -23.57 -4.77 -14.27
N CYS A 110 -23.76 -4.57 -12.96
CA CYS A 110 -25.04 -4.78 -12.28
C CYS A 110 -25.95 -3.55 -12.43
N SER A 111 -26.32 -3.19 -13.66
CA SER A 111 -27.62 -2.59 -14.03
C SER A 111 -27.65 -2.27 -15.53
N GLU A 112 -27.95 -3.28 -16.35
CA GLU A 112 -28.80 -3.11 -17.53
C GLU A 112 -30.18 -3.68 -17.21
#